data_AF-A0A2M7BTN7-F1
#
_entry.id   AF-A0A2M7BTN7-F1
#
_cell.length_a   1.000
_cell.length_b   1.000
_cell.length_c   1.000
_cell.angle_alpha   90.00
_cell.angle_beta   90.00
_cell.angle_gamma   90.00
#
_symmetry.space_group_name_H-M   'P 1'
#
loop_
_entity.id
_entity.type
_entity.pdbx_description
1 polymer ?
#
loop_
_entity_poly.entity_id
_entity_poly.type
_entity_poly.pdbx_seq_one_letter_code
_entity_poly.pdbx_strand_id
1 'polypeptide(L)'
;KGFDEDFFMYGEDIDLAFRIKRLGYSIVYDPSYTVLHLKNQSGIKSKNSAATQQKTRNYFYESMAIFYKKHYEKSYPRWISCLVYAVINRKKTFL
;
A
#
# COMPACT_ATOMS: atom_id res chain seq x y z
N LYS A 1 -16.41 8.89 5.58
CA LYS A 1 -15.70 7.85 6.37
C LYS A 1 -14.19 8.02 6.15
N GLY A 2 -13.37 7.95 7.21
CA GLY A 2 -11.93 8.24 7.18
C GLY A 2 -11.07 7.09 6.62
N PHE A 3 -10.04 6.68 7.35
CA PHE A 3 -9.24 5.49 7.01
C PHE A 3 -10.07 4.20 7.03
N ASP A 4 -9.62 3.22 6.26
CA ASP A 4 -10.29 1.94 6.08
C ASP A 4 -9.55 0.85 6.88
N GLU A 5 -10.26 0.23 7.82
CA GLU A 5 -9.70 -0.71 8.80
C GLU A 5 -9.24 -2.04 8.20
N ASP A 6 -9.58 -2.33 6.93
CA ASP A 6 -9.02 -3.48 6.23
C ASP A 6 -7.49 -3.30 6.00
N PHE A 7 -6.99 -2.07 6.02
CA PHE A 7 -5.55 -1.77 5.92
C PHE A 7 -4.93 -1.65 7.33
N PHE A 8 -4.17 -2.67 7.74
CA PHE A 8 -3.43 -2.62 9.00
C PHE A 8 -2.21 -1.68 8.94
N MET A 9 -1.40 -1.79 7.87
CA MET A 9 -0.20 -0.98 7.67
C MET A 9 0.13 -0.91 6.18
N TYR A 10 0.47 0.27 5.70
CA TYR A 10 0.66 0.61 4.28
C TYR A 10 -0.64 0.61 3.47
N GLY A 11 -0.74 1.52 2.51
CA GLY A 11 -1.83 1.55 1.54
C GLY A 11 -3.12 2.20 2.05
N GLU A 12 -3.25 2.45 3.35
CA GLU A 12 -4.39 3.16 3.94
C GLU A 12 -4.48 4.61 3.46
N ASP A 13 -3.33 5.25 3.28
CA ASP A 13 -3.17 6.60 2.76
C ASP A 13 -3.47 6.66 1.25
N ILE A 14 -2.99 5.68 0.50
CA ILE A 14 -3.26 5.52 -0.94
C ILE A 14 -4.75 5.26 -1.18
N ASP A 15 -5.39 4.39 -0.40
CA ASP A 15 -6.83 4.15 -0.47
C ASP A 15 -7.64 5.41 -0.19
N LEU A 16 -7.30 6.13 0.88
CA LEU A 16 -7.95 7.39 1.22
C LEU A 16 -7.78 8.43 0.11
N ALA A 17 -6.56 8.61 -0.40
CA ALA A 17 -6.27 9.51 -1.52
C ALA A 17 -7.06 9.13 -2.79
N PHE A 18 -7.13 7.83 -3.10
CA PHE A 18 -7.89 7.34 -4.24
C PHE A 18 -9.39 7.64 -4.10
N ARG A 19 -9.97 7.40 -2.91
CA ARG A 19 -11.38 7.71 -2.63
C ARG A 19 -11.66 9.21 -2.66
N ILE A 20 -10.78 10.04 -2.10
CA ILE A 20 -10.88 11.51 -2.16
C ILE A 20 -10.93 11.98 -3.62
N LYS A 21 -10.02 11.48 -4.46
CA LYS A 21 -10.04 11.78 -5.91
C LYS A 21 -11.32 11.32 -6.59
N ARG A 22 -11.83 10.13 -6.27
CA ARG A 22 -13.09 9.61 -6.84
C ARG A 22 -14.32 10.43 -6.46
N LEU A 23 -14.26 11.17 -5.35
CA LEU A 23 -15.31 12.10 -4.93
C LEU A 23 -15.21 13.48 -5.62
N GLY A 24 -14.24 13.67 -6.52
CA GLY A 24 -14.06 14.93 -7.26
C GLY A 24 -13.18 15.97 -6.55
N TYR A 25 -12.62 15.64 -5.39
CA TYR A 25 -11.71 16.53 -4.68
C TYR A 25 -10.29 16.47 -5.24
N SER A 26 -9.55 17.57 -5.06
CA SER A 26 -8.14 17.68 -5.40
C SER A 26 -7.25 17.29 -4.23
N ILE A 27 -6.11 16.65 -4.54
CA ILE A 27 -5.01 16.44 -3.59
C ILE A 27 -3.90 17.38 -4.04
N VAL A 28 -3.53 18.32 -3.18
CA VAL A 28 -2.63 19.43 -3.52
C VAL A 28 -1.31 19.26 -2.77
N TYR A 29 -0.21 19.50 -3.47
CA TYR A 29 1.11 19.66 -2.88
C TYR A 29 1.36 21.16 -2.68
N ASP A 30 1.70 21.54 -1.45
CA ASP A 30 2.06 22.91 -1.10
C ASP A 30 3.59 23.04 -0.95
N PRO A 31 4.28 23.72 -1.89
CA PRO A 31 5.73 23.90 -1.83
C PRO A 31 6.19 24.91 -0.78
N SER A 32 5.28 25.70 -0.19
CA SER A 32 5.63 26.68 0.86
C SER A 32 6.04 26.02 2.17
N TYR A 33 5.69 24.75 2.37
CA TYR A 33 6.03 23.97 3.55
C TYR A 33 6.94 22.79 3.19
N THR A 34 7.95 22.53 4.02
CA THR A 34 8.86 21.40 3.84
C THR A 34 8.93 20.57 5.11
N VAL A 35 8.80 19.26 4.97
CA VAL A 35 8.96 18.28 6.05
C VAL A 35 9.99 17.24 5.61
N LEU A 36 11.06 17.05 6.38
CA LEU A 36 12.10 16.07 6.10
C LEU A 36 11.73 14.71 6.69
N HIS A 37 11.44 13.73 5.83
CA HIS A 37 11.29 12.34 6.25
C HIS A 37 12.63 11.60 6.16
N LEU A 38 13.23 11.32 7.31
CA LEU A 38 14.42 10.47 7.40
C LEU A 38 14.02 9.01 7.22
N LYS A 39 14.00 8.55 5.96
CA LYS A 39 13.68 7.17 5.60
C LYS A 39 14.53 6.19 6.42
N ASN A 40 13.95 5.04 6.78
CA ASN A 40 14.62 3.92 7.44
C ASN A 40 15.02 4.16 8.92
N GLN A 41 14.72 5.33 9.51
CA GLN A 41 15.08 5.61 10.90
C GLN A 41 14.18 4.89 11.92
N SER A 42 12.91 4.65 11.59
CA SER A 42 11.95 4.01 12.48
C SER A 42 12.09 2.49 12.56
N GLY A 43 12.94 1.84 11.74
CA GLY A 43 13.00 0.38 11.74
C GLY A 43 14.16 -0.32 11.02
N ILE A 44 15.14 0.35 10.41
CA ILE A 44 16.02 -0.35 9.46
C ILE A 44 17.50 -0.32 9.83
N LYS A 45 17.95 0.53 10.76
CA LYS A 45 19.39 0.68 11.04
C LYS A 45 19.97 -0.02 12.27
N SER A 46 19.18 -0.64 13.15
CA SER A 46 19.77 -1.13 14.42
C SER A 46 19.29 -2.48 14.97
N LYS A 47 18.03 -2.93 14.79
CA LYS A 47 17.50 -4.06 15.62
C LYS A 47 16.49 -5.01 14.97
N ASN A 48 16.20 -4.93 13.67
CA ASN A 48 15.12 -5.75 13.10
C ASN A 48 15.61 -7.14 12.66
N SER A 49 15.10 -8.16 13.34
CA SER A 49 15.24 -9.57 12.96
C SER A 49 14.69 -9.81 11.55
N ALA A 50 15.21 -10.83 10.85
CA ALA A 50 14.68 -11.26 9.56
C ALA A 50 13.15 -11.48 9.59
N ALA A 51 12.62 -11.92 10.74
CA ALA A 51 11.18 -12.07 10.97
C ALA A 51 10.40 -10.75 10.90
N THR A 52 10.97 -9.64 11.39
CA THR A 52 10.31 -8.32 11.33
C THR A 52 10.28 -7.80 9.90
N GLN A 53 11.38 -7.94 9.17
CA GLN A 53 11.44 -7.56 7.75
C GLN A 53 10.43 -8.37 6.93
N GLN A 54 10.33 -9.67 7.18
CA GLN A 54 9.34 -10.55 6.55
C GLN A 54 7.90 -10.08 6.83
N LYS A 55 7.58 -9.75 8.09
CA LYS A 55 6.23 -9.27 8.46
C LYS A 55 5.88 -7.95 7.79
N THR A 56 6.77 -6.96 7.85
CA THR A 56 6.59 -5.66 7.21
C THR A 56 6.35 -5.80 5.70
N ARG A 57 7.12 -6.68 5.06
CA ARG A 57 6.94 -7.00 3.65
C ARG A 57 5.60 -7.69 3.37
N ASN A 58 5.20 -8.62 4.22
CA ASN A 58 3.91 -9.29 4.09
C ASN A 58 2.75 -8.29 4.14
N TYR A 59 2.75 -7.35 5.10
CA TYR A 59 1.74 -6.30 5.19
C TYR A 59 1.72 -5.40 3.95
N PHE A 60 2.90 -5.01 3.44
CA PHE A 60 2.98 -4.21 2.22
C PHE A 60 2.27 -4.85 1.01
N TYR A 61 2.54 -6.14 0.75
CA TYR A 61 1.90 -6.85 -0.36
C TYR A 61 0.44 -7.22 -0.09
N GLU A 62 0.07 -7.44 1.16
CA GLU A 62 -1.32 -7.63 1.57
C GLU A 62 -2.15 -6.38 1.27
N SER A 63 -1.68 -5.20 1.67
CA SER A 63 -2.32 -3.92 1.34
C SER A 63 -2.45 -3.70 -0.17
N MET A 64 -1.46 -4.11 -0.95
CA MET A 64 -1.54 -4.06 -2.41
C MET A 64 -2.67 -4.94 -2.97
N ALA A 65 -2.83 -6.15 -2.42
CA ALA A 65 -3.93 -7.05 -2.81
C ALA A 65 -5.30 -6.49 -2.38
N ILE A 66 -5.41 -5.93 -1.18
CA ILE A 66 -6.65 -5.29 -0.68
C ILE A 66 -7.04 -4.12 -1.58
N PHE A 67 -6.09 -3.25 -1.92
CA PHE A 67 -6.34 -2.11 -2.80
C PHE A 67 -6.81 -2.55 -4.19
N TYR A 68 -6.13 -3.54 -4.80
CA TYR A 68 -6.54 -4.08 -6.10
C TYR A 68 -7.95 -4.68 -6.05
N LYS A 69 -8.24 -5.49 -5.03
CA LYS A 69 -9.55 -6.12 -4.81
C LYS A 69 -10.67 -5.08 -4.74
N LYS A 70 -10.45 -4.00 -3.97
CA LYS A 70 -11.46 -2.96 -3.75
C LYS A 70 -11.73 -2.10 -4.99
N HIS A 71 -10.70 -1.75 -5.75
CA HIS A 71 -10.81 -0.69 -6.76
C HIS A 71 -10.73 -1.17 -8.21
N TYR A 72 -10.16 -2.34 -8.46
CA TYR A 72 -9.83 -2.78 -9.81
C TYR A 72 -10.31 -4.20 -10.16
N GLU A 73 -10.42 -5.11 -9.20
CA GLU A 73 -10.76 -6.52 -9.49
C GLU A 73 -12.07 -6.68 -10.28
N LYS A 74 -13.08 -5.86 -10.00
CA LYS A 74 -14.38 -5.90 -10.71
C LYS A 74 -14.34 -5.24 -12.09
N SER A 75 -13.33 -4.41 -12.35
CA SER A 75 -13.18 -3.65 -13.60
C SER A 75 -12.42 -4.44 -14.67
N TYR A 76 -11.76 -5.54 -14.30
CA TYR A 76 -10.95 -6.34 -15.20
C TYR A 76 -11.41 -7.79 -15.30
N PRO A 77 -11.19 -8.46 -16.44
CA PRO A 77 -11.41 -9.89 -16.58
C PRO A 77 -10.61 -10.71 -15.56
N ARG A 78 -11.14 -11.87 -15.19
CA ARG A 78 -10.54 -12.76 -14.18
C ARG A 78 -9.08 -13.13 -14.47
N TRP A 79 -8.69 -13.32 -15.72
CA TRP A 79 -7.32 -13.68 -16.08
C TRP A 79 -6.31 -12.56 -15.78
N ILE A 80 -6.70 -11.28 -15.93
CA ILE A 80 -5.87 -10.14 -15.53
C ILE A 80 -5.71 -10.13 -14.01
N SER A 81 -6.83 -10.30 -13.28
CA SER A 81 -6.78 -10.39 -11.82
C SER A 81 -5.92 -11.56 -11.35
N CYS A 82 -5.99 -12.73 -11.98
CA CYS A 82 -5.10 -13.86 -11.70
C CYS A 82 -3.63 -13.48 -11.92
N LEU A 83 -3.30 -12.80 -13.03
CA LEU A 83 -1.94 -12.34 -13.30
C LEU A 83 -1.44 -11.35 -12.24
N VAL A 84 -2.27 -10.38 -11.86
CA VAL A 84 -1.94 -9.38 -10.83
C VAL A 84 -1.68 -10.06 -9.49
N TYR A 85 -2.58 -10.94 -9.04
CA TYR A 85 -2.37 -11.68 -7.79
C TYR A 85 -1.14 -12.60 -7.86
N ALA A 86 -0.87 -13.24 -8.99
CA ALA A 86 0.33 -14.05 -9.18
C ALA A 86 1.61 -13.21 -9.03
N VAL A 87 1.64 -12.00 -9.60
CA VAL A 87 2.77 -11.07 -9.46
C VAL A 87 2.93 -10.59 -8.02
N ILE A 88 1.83 -10.23 -7.34
CA ILE A 88 1.86 -9.81 -5.93
C ILE A 88 2.40 -10.95 -5.05
N ASN A 89 1.89 -12.17 -5.23
CA ASN A 89 2.33 -13.33 -4.45
C ASN A 89 3.79 -13.69 -4.74
N ARG A 90 4.23 -13.66 -6.00
CA ARG A 90 5.63 -13.89 -6.36
C ARG A 90 6.53 -12.84 -5.69
N LYS A 91 6.18 -11.56 -5.75
CA LYS A 91 6.98 -10.51 -5.12
C LYS A 91 6.98 -10.59 -3.58
N LYS A 92 5.89 -11.04 -2.97
CA LYS A 92 5.82 -11.30 -1.52
C LYS A 92 6.81 -12.38 -1.07
N THR A 93 6.95 -13.44 -1.87
CA THR A 93 7.79 -14.59 -1.54
C THR A 93 9.27 -14.40 -1.87
N PHE A 94 9.61 -13.78 -3.01
CA PHE A 94 10.97 -13.81 -3.58
C PHE A 94 11.76 -12.49 -3.51
N LEU A 95 11.13 -11.41 -3.05
CA LEU A 95 11.79 -10.18 -2.57
C LEU A 95 11.59 -10.09 -1.06
#